data_AF-A0A1M5WBA4-F1
#
_entry.id   AF-A0A1M5WBA4-F1
#
_cell.length_a   1.000
_cell.length_b   1.000
_cell.length_c   1.000
_cell.angle_alpha   90.00
_cell.angle_beta   90.00
_cell.angle_gamma   90.00
#
_symmetry.space_group_name_H-M   'P 1'
#
loop_
_entity.id
_entity.type
_entity.pdbx_description
1 polymer ?
#
loop_
_entity_poly.entity_id
_entity_poly.type
_entity_poly.pdbx_seq_one_letter_code
_entity_poly.pdbx_strand_id
1 'polypeptide(L)'
;MAKPSIFSNNYDKKMRERKKRRKTILTLILIVLILGVAIFFGNEKFSNTISGLIKQNSTGDNIKLVEDDAAITDDVVSEDETKDETEDETKNIDQDTSIDEKENATELTEMLEFNLPSGDKVIATLDINNEIKTFNNIQRDNNQYTINPSKDKAVILDVKTQSIVLLQIDGSVTDITDESYKSSGGKVYTKEAIIESNPNYTWVTSPKFINDDKLAYVTQLPWFKSDGDLYLWEYSISKKNYINKNYKGKQIEFGNLTETGLETYIDGNMKILN
;
A
#
# COMPACT_ATOMS: atom_id res chain seq x y z
N MET A 1 27.79 -11.89 -8.82
CA MET A 1 28.60 -12.60 -9.85
C MET A 1 29.80 -13.28 -9.20
N ALA A 2 30.06 -14.55 -9.49
CA ALA A 2 31.18 -15.31 -8.95
C ALA A 2 32.56 -14.74 -9.33
N LYS A 3 33.61 -15.15 -8.59
CA LYS A 3 35.02 -14.92 -8.95
C LYS A 3 35.38 -15.83 -10.15
N PRO A 4 36.07 -15.34 -11.19
CA PRO A 4 36.60 -16.21 -12.24
C PRO A 4 37.71 -17.09 -11.66
N SER A 5 37.92 -18.30 -12.22
CA SER A 5 39.01 -19.18 -11.79
C SER A 5 40.37 -18.48 -11.96
N ILE A 6 41.16 -18.49 -10.88
CA ILE A 6 42.51 -17.91 -10.82
C ILE A 6 43.49 -18.60 -11.79
N PHE A 7 43.20 -19.84 -12.17
CA PHE A 7 44.00 -20.64 -13.11
C PHE A 7 43.58 -20.45 -14.59
N SER A 8 42.67 -19.53 -14.89
CA SER A 8 42.27 -19.27 -16.27
C SER A 8 43.18 -18.24 -16.96
N ASN A 9 43.69 -18.54 -18.16
CA ASN A 9 44.55 -17.64 -18.95
C ASN A 9 43.92 -16.24 -19.19
N ASN A 10 42.59 -16.13 -19.12
CA ASN A 10 41.84 -14.87 -19.24
C ASN A 10 41.50 -14.19 -17.90
N TYR A 11 42.06 -14.64 -16.77
CA TYR A 11 41.79 -14.11 -15.43
C TYR A 11 42.08 -12.61 -15.33
N ASP A 12 43.29 -12.18 -15.71
CA ASP A 12 43.71 -10.79 -15.62
C ASP A 12 42.91 -9.86 -16.54
N LYS A 13 42.54 -10.32 -17.74
CA LYS A 13 41.67 -9.57 -18.66
C LYS A 13 40.30 -9.33 -18.00
N LYS A 14 39.69 -10.39 -17.46
CA LYS A 14 38.40 -10.32 -16.73
C LYS A 14 38.49 -9.46 -15.45
N MET A 15 39.62 -9.47 -14.75
CA MET A 15 39.89 -8.60 -13.59
C MET A 15 40.02 -7.13 -13.99
N ARG A 16 40.79 -6.82 -15.05
CA ARG A 16 40.98 -5.44 -15.57
C ARG A 16 39.65 -4.87 -16.06
N GLU A 17 38.84 -5.64 -16.78
CA GLU A 17 37.49 -5.24 -17.18
C GLU A 17 36.56 -4.98 -15.98
N ARG A 18 36.55 -5.85 -14.96
CA ARG A 18 35.78 -5.63 -13.73
C ARG A 18 36.20 -4.34 -13.01
N LYS A 19 37.51 -4.04 -12.96
CA LYS A 19 38.02 -2.77 -12.41
C LYS A 19 37.56 -1.55 -13.22
N LYS A 20 37.58 -1.62 -14.56
CA LYS A 20 37.05 -0.56 -15.44
C LYS A 20 35.54 -0.35 -15.22
N ARG A 21 34.72 -1.39 -15.34
CA ARG A 21 33.25 -1.30 -15.19
C ARG A 21 32.85 -0.75 -13.82
N ARG A 22 33.51 -1.16 -12.73
CA ARG A 22 33.29 -0.61 -11.39
C ARG A 22 33.60 0.88 -11.29
N LYS A 23 34.71 1.36 -11.89
CA LYS A 23 35.01 2.80 -11.96
C LYS A 23 33.93 3.55 -12.72
N THR A 24 33.54 3.11 -13.91
CA THR A 24 32.49 3.76 -14.72
C THR A 24 31.16 3.87 -13.96
N ILE A 25 30.72 2.80 -13.27
CA ILE A 25 29.49 2.82 -12.48
C ILE A 25 29.59 3.81 -11.31
N LEU A 26 30.71 3.84 -10.58
CA LEU A 26 30.93 4.82 -9.51
C LEU A 26 30.95 6.26 -10.00
N THR A 27 31.57 6.54 -11.16
CA THR A 27 31.56 7.88 -11.77
C THR A 27 30.15 8.28 -12.19
N LEU A 28 29.35 7.35 -12.73
CA LEU A 28 27.96 7.63 -13.15
C LEU A 28 27.06 7.92 -11.93
N ILE A 29 27.19 7.14 -10.85
CA ILE A 29 26.51 7.40 -9.57
C ILE A 29 26.89 8.78 -9.01
N LEU A 30 28.18 9.15 -9.06
CA LEU A 30 28.64 10.46 -8.61
C LEU A 30 28.04 11.62 -9.43
N ILE A 31 27.94 11.47 -10.76
CA ILE A 31 27.29 12.47 -11.63
C ILE A 31 25.80 12.62 -11.29
N VAL A 32 25.08 11.51 -11.10
CA VAL A 32 23.66 11.54 -10.69
C VAL A 32 23.48 12.21 -9.33
N LEU A 33 24.38 11.97 -8.37
CA LEU A 33 24.34 12.61 -7.05
C LEU A 33 24.61 14.12 -7.14
N ILE A 34 25.58 14.56 -7.95
CA ILE A 34 25.84 15.98 -8.21
C ILE A 34 24.62 16.67 -8.87
N LEU A 35 23.96 16.00 -9.83
CA LEU A 35 22.74 16.51 -10.46
C LEU A 35 21.57 16.61 -9.47
N GLY A 36 21.38 15.60 -8.61
CA GLY A 36 20.36 15.64 -7.56
C GLY A 36 20.58 16.79 -6.57
N VAL A 37 21.83 17.01 -6.15
CA VAL A 37 22.23 18.16 -5.31
C VAL A 37 21.97 19.49 -6.04
N ALA A 38 22.34 19.60 -7.32
CA ALA A 38 22.13 20.82 -8.11
C ALA A 38 20.64 21.16 -8.30
N ILE A 39 19.77 20.15 -8.45
CA ILE A 39 18.32 20.34 -8.51
C ILE A 39 17.77 20.77 -7.13
N PHE A 40 18.21 20.10 -6.05
CA PHE A 40 17.75 20.38 -4.69
C PHE A 40 18.08 21.80 -4.22
N PHE A 41 19.29 22.29 -4.51
CA PHE A 41 19.71 23.65 -4.15
C PHE A 41 19.43 24.73 -5.23
N GLY A 42 19.00 24.35 -6.44
CA GLY A 42 18.72 25.29 -7.53
C GLY A 42 17.33 25.97 -7.47
N ASN A 43 16.47 25.52 -6.57
CA ASN A 43 15.02 25.75 -6.65
C ASN A 43 14.52 27.15 -6.22
N GLU A 44 15.38 28.10 -5.86
CA GLU A 44 14.96 29.49 -5.61
C GLU A 44 14.87 30.36 -6.89
N LYS A 45 15.50 29.97 -8.01
CA LYS A 45 15.60 30.86 -9.21
C LYS A 45 15.37 30.19 -10.58
N PHE A 46 14.84 28.97 -10.64
CA PHE A 46 14.67 28.25 -11.92
C PHE A 46 13.25 28.19 -12.52
N SER A 47 12.24 28.80 -11.88
CA SER A 47 10.85 28.79 -12.39
C SER A 47 10.66 29.64 -13.66
N ASN A 48 11.38 30.75 -13.79
CA ASN A 48 11.03 31.82 -14.76
C ASN A 48 11.72 31.69 -16.14
N THR A 49 12.51 30.64 -16.38
CA THR A 49 13.33 30.51 -17.61
C THR A 49 12.75 29.49 -18.61
N ILE A 50 11.89 28.59 -18.17
CA ILE A 50 11.40 27.46 -19.00
C ILE A 50 10.20 27.87 -19.87
N SER A 51 9.41 28.86 -19.44
CA SER A 51 8.25 29.40 -20.17
C SER A 51 8.59 30.08 -21.50
N GLY A 52 9.86 30.41 -21.75
CA GLY A 52 10.35 30.99 -23.00
C GLY A 52 10.60 30.00 -24.15
N LEU A 53 10.58 28.68 -23.90
CA LEU A 53 11.02 27.66 -24.87
C LEU A 53 9.88 26.80 -25.46
N ILE A 54 8.63 27.04 -25.08
CA ILE A 54 7.45 26.29 -25.57
C ILE A 54 6.52 27.20 -26.41
N LYS A 55 7.09 28.18 -27.11
CA LYS A 55 6.38 29.05 -28.07
C LYS A 55 7.16 29.25 -29.38
N GLN A 56 7.45 28.16 -30.08
CA GLN A 56 7.79 28.20 -31.49
C GLN A 56 7.20 26.96 -32.21
N ASN A 57 6.69 27.17 -33.43
CA ASN A 57 6.01 26.20 -34.29
C ASN A 57 4.53 25.89 -33.97
N SER A 58 3.67 26.88 -34.20
CA SER A 58 2.41 26.63 -34.93
C SER A 58 2.13 27.80 -35.88
N THR A 59 2.33 27.56 -37.17
CA THR A 59 1.91 28.45 -38.26
C THR A 59 0.86 27.69 -39.05
N GLY A 60 -0.42 27.99 -38.83
CA GLY A 60 -1.53 27.28 -39.45
C GLY A 60 -2.89 27.83 -39.00
N ASP A 61 -3.54 28.53 -39.94
CA ASP A 61 -4.95 28.95 -40.02
C ASP A 61 -5.83 29.17 -38.77
N ASN A 62 -6.20 30.45 -38.60
CA ASN A 62 -7.59 30.93 -38.66
C ASN A 62 -8.72 30.11 -37.98
N ILE A 63 -9.08 30.46 -36.74
CA ILE A 63 -10.49 30.66 -36.33
C ILE A 63 -10.59 31.94 -35.48
N LYS A 64 -11.61 32.77 -35.73
CA LYS A 64 -12.05 33.87 -34.84
C LYS A 64 -13.35 33.48 -34.14
N LEU A 65 -13.39 33.62 -32.81
CA LEU A 65 -14.59 33.86 -31.99
C LEU A 65 -14.07 34.72 -30.81
N VAL A 66 -14.31 36.03 -30.71
CA VAL A 66 -15.58 36.77 -30.57
C VAL A 66 -16.20 36.55 -29.18
N GLU A 67 -16.01 37.55 -28.31
CA GLU A 67 -16.86 37.85 -27.17
C GLU A 67 -18.08 38.65 -27.67
N ASP A 68 -19.27 38.43 -27.10
CA ASP A 68 -20.19 39.49 -26.58
C ASP A 68 -21.55 38.94 -26.11
N ASP A 69 -22.21 39.77 -25.28
CA ASP A 69 -23.40 39.52 -24.44
C ASP A 69 -24.75 39.17 -25.14
N ALA A 70 -25.58 38.40 -24.44
CA ALA A 70 -27.00 38.69 -24.08
C ALA A 70 -27.59 37.48 -23.30
N ALA A 71 -28.19 37.52 -22.10
CA ALA A 71 -29.01 38.49 -21.34
C ALA A 71 -30.52 38.46 -21.66
N ILE A 72 -31.35 38.67 -20.61
CA ILE A 72 -32.83 38.95 -20.62
C ILE A 72 -33.73 37.74 -21.00
N THR A 73 -34.90 37.44 -20.41
CA THR A 73 -35.59 37.61 -19.08
C THR A 73 -36.62 36.41 -18.99
N ASP A 74 -37.66 36.23 -18.15
CA ASP A 74 -38.49 36.94 -17.14
C ASP A 74 -38.88 35.89 -16.06
N ASP A 75 -38.94 36.17 -14.74
CA ASP A 75 -39.98 36.84 -13.91
C ASP A 75 -41.31 36.07 -13.69
N VAL A 76 -41.80 36.12 -12.43
CA VAL A 76 -43.18 36.07 -11.90
C VAL A 76 -43.15 35.64 -10.43
N VAL A 77 -43.61 36.55 -9.55
CA VAL A 77 -43.77 36.37 -8.09
C VAL A 77 -45.23 36.05 -7.75
N SER A 78 -45.47 35.24 -6.70
CA SER A 78 -46.70 35.32 -5.89
C SER A 78 -46.50 34.70 -4.50
N GLU A 79 -46.85 35.45 -3.45
CA GLU A 79 -46.84 35.05 -2.04
C GLU A 79 -48.22 34.56 -1.56
N ASP A 80 -48.22 33.93 -0.37
CA ASP A 80 -49.26 33.82 0.69
C ASP A 80 -49.23 32.40 1.32
N GLU A 81 -49.15 32.20 2.65
CA GLU A 81 -49.99 32.67 3.77
C GLU A 81 -51.38 31.96 3.83
N THR A 82 -51.92 31.52 4.99
CA THR A 82 -51.43 31.47 6.40
C THR A 82 -52.14 30.33 7.19
N LYS A 83 -51.71 30.05 8.45
CA LYS A 83 -52.44 29.59 9.69
C LYS A 83 -53.61 28.56 9.60
N ASP A 84 -53.80 27.61 10.52
CA ASP A 84 -53.86 27.63 12.00
C ASP A 84 -53.25 26.32 12.60
N GLU A 85 -52.83 26.14 13.86
CA GLU A 85 -53.07 26.76 15.19
C GLU A 85 -54.06 26.02 16.11
N THR A 86 -53.51 25.19 17.03
CA THR A 86 -54.03 24.71 18.36
C THR A 86 -53.06 23.58 18.81
N GLU A 87 -52.24 23.68 19.87
CA GLU A 87 -52.45 24.06 21.28
C GLU A 87 -53.03 22.92 22.16
N ASP A 88 -52.17 22.34 23.02
CA ASP A 88 -52.47 22.14 24.46
C ASP A 88 -51.16 21.99 25.28
N GLU A 89 -51.23 22.22 26.59
CA GLU A 89 -50.11 22.30 27.54
C GLU A 89 -49.66 20.89 28.08
N THR A 90 -48.54 20.64 28.78
CA THR A 90 -48.12 21.26 30.07
C THR A 90 -46.67 21.01 30.53
N LYS A 91 -46.00 22.12 30.87
CA LYS A 91 -45.30 22.43 32.14
C LYS A 91 -44.11 21.56 32.64
N ASN A 92 -42.92 22.15 32.50
CA ASN A 92 -41.88 22.42 33.52
C ASN A 92 -41.42 21.34 34.52
N ILE A 93 -40.09 21.21 34.65
CA ILE A 93 -39.33 21.83 35.78
C ILE A 93 -37.85 21.93 35.39
N ASP A 94 -37.26 23.13 35.56
CA ASP A 94 -35.80 23.32 35.51
C ASP A 94 -35.16 22.84 36.82
N GLN A 95 -33.99 22.21 36.73
CA GLN A 95 -33.05 22.25 37.86
C GLN A 95 -31.60 22.24 37.38
N ASP A 96 -30.97 23.42 37.43
CA ASP A 96 -29.52 23.59 37.32
C ASP A 96 -28.81 22.83 38.45
N THR A 97 -27.74 22.11 38.12
CA THR A 97 -26.76 21.57 39.07
C THR A 97 -25.43 21.38 38.34
N SER A 98 -24.62 22.44 38.31
CA SER A 98 -23.22 22.36 37.87
C SER A 98 -22.37 21.54 38.86
N ILE A 99 -21.82 20.41 38.40
CA ILE A 99 -20.72 19.70 39.08
C ILE A 99 -19.69 19.26 38.05
N ASP A 100 -18.48 19.82 38.20
CA ASP A 100 -17.16 19.35 37.79
C ASP A 100 -17.02 18.46 36.54
N GLU A 101 -16.48 19.11 35.50
CA GLU A 101 -15.57 18.58 34.50
C GLU A 101 -14.90 17.24 34.87
N LYS A 102 -15.40 16.17 34.28
CA LYS A 102 -14.57 15.03 33.90
C LYS A 102 -14.80 14.74 32.43
N GLU A 103 -13.82 15.13 31.61
CA GLU A 103 -13.81 14.92 30.16
C GLU A 103 -13.88 13.41 29.87
N ASN A 104 -15.11 12.92 29.72
CA ASN A 104 -15.37 11.52 29.42
C ASN A 104 -15.25 11.37 27.90
N ALA A 105 -13.99 11.28 27.44
CA ALA A 105 -13.63 11.13 26.04
C ALA A 105 -14.51 10.07 25.39
N THR A 106 -15.45 10.53 24.56
CA THR A 106 -16.46 9.66 23.97
C THR A 106 -15.78 8.92 22.84
N GLU A 107 -15.56 7.62 23.01
CA GLU A 107 -14.95 6.73 22.00
C GLU A 107 -15.86 6.68 20.76
N LEU A 108 -15.62 7.63 19.84
CA LEU A 108 -16.34 7.71 18.58
C LEU A 108 -15.82 6.59 17.67
N THR A 109 -16.74 5.81 17.11
CA THR A 109 -16.43 4.73 16.18
C THR A 109 -16.94 5.03 14.78
N GLU A 110 -16.11 4.75 13.79
CA GLU A 110 -16.41 4.96 12.36
C GLU A 110 -16.32 3.62 11.62
N MET A 111 -17.08 3.46 10.54
CA MET A 111 -17.05 2.26 9.72
C MET A 111 -16.64 2.60 8.29
N LEU A 112 -15.59 1.96 7.79
CA LEU A 112 -15.15 2.05 6.39
C LEU A 112 -15.46 0.74 5.66
N GLU A 113 -16.04 0.85 4.47
CA GLU A 113 -16.26 -0.28 3.56
C GLU A 113 -15.15 -0.35 2.50
N PHE A 114 -14.55 -1.52 2.34
CA PHE A 114 -13.52 -1.80 1.36
C PHE A 114 -13.97 -2.92 0.41
N ASN A 115 -13.59 -2.81 -0.87
CA ASN A 115 -13.87 -3.82 -1.89
C ASN A 115 -12.58 -4.60 -2.21
N LEU A 116 -12.64 -5.93 -2.19
CA LEU A 116 -11.51 -6.83 -2.50
C LEU A 116 -11.45 -7.19 -3.99
N PRO A 117 -10.32 -7.70 -4.52
CA PRO A 117 -10.18 -8.14 -5.91
C PRO A 117 -11.19 -9.19 -6.37
N SER A 118 -11.70 -10.03 -5.45
CA SER A 118 -12.80 -10.98 -5.69
C SER A 118 -14.19 -10.36 -5.85
N GLY A 119 -14.36 -9.07 -5.59
CA GLY A 119 -15.65 -8.40 -5.46
C GLY A 119 -16.30 -8.55 -4.08
N ASP A 120 -15.65 -9.26 -3.14
CA ASP A 120 -16.11 -9.31 -1.75
C ASP A 120 -15.96 -7.94 -1.07
N LYS A 121 -16.96 -7.55 -0.28
CA LYS A 121 -16.91 -6.38 0.60
C LYS A 121 -16.42 -6.76 1.99
N VAL A 122 -15.69 -5.85 2.63
CA VAL A 122 -15.28 -5.97 4.04
C VAL A 122 -15.47 -4.63 4.73
N ILE A 123 -16.03 -4.65 5.94
CA ILE A 123 -16.18 -3.46 6.79
C ILE A 123 -15.10 -3.48 7.86
N ALA A 124 -14.41 -2.36 8.05
CA ALA A 124 -13.53 -2.15 9.20
C ALA A 124 -14.14 -1.13 10.17
N THR A 125 -13.95 -1.35 11.47
CA THR A 125 -14.30 -0.40 12.53
C THR A 125 -13.05 0.35 12.96
N LEU A 126 -13.14 1.67 13.01
CA LEU A 126 -12.09 2.57 13.49
C LEU A 126 -12.47 3.14 14.85
N ASP A 127 -11.48 3.25 15.74
CA ASP A 127 -11.58 4.05 16.96
C ASP A 127 -11.03 5.45 16.69
N ILE A 128 -11.74 6.50 17.11
CA ILE A 128 -11.31 7.89 17.02
C ILE A 128 -11.02 8.41 18.43
N ASN A 129 -9.76 8.71 18.71
CA ASN A 129 -9.32 9.29 19.98
C ASN A 129 -8.53 10.57 19.71
N ASN A 130 -9.04 11.72 20.16
CA ASN A 130 -8.45 13.04 19.94
C ASN A 130 -8.08 13.29 18.46
N GLU A 131 -9.06 13.09 17.57
CA GLU A 131 -8.95 13.13 16.09
C GLU A 131 -8.06 12.05 15.45
N ILE A 132 -7.29 11.28 16.22
CA ILE A 132 -6.48 10.17 15.71
C ILE A 132 -7.39 8.96 15.46
N LYS A 133 -7.58 8.62 14.18
CA LYS A 133 -8.26 7.39 13.75
C LYS A 133 -7.29 6.19 13.80
N THR A 134 -7.73 5.05 14.30
CA THR A 134 -6.97 3.79 14.26
C THR A 134 -7.87 2.60 13.94
N PHE A 135 -7.36 1.60 13.21
CA PHE A 135 -8.08 0.33 13.00
C PHE A 135 -8.24 -0.41 14.33
N ASN A 136 -9.50 -0.67 14.71
CA ASN A 136 -9.85 -1.53 15.85
C ASN A 136 -10.07 -2.97 15.39
N ASN A 137 -11.02 -3.14 14.46
CA ASN A 137 -11.51 -4.45 14.04
C ASN A 137 -11.83 -4.48 12.55
N ILE A 138 -11.87 -5.68 11.98
CA ILE A 138 -12.29 -5.95 10.59
C ILE A 138 -13.30 -7.08 10.62
N GLN A 139 -14.43 -6.92 9.91
CA GLN A 139 -15.50 -7.91 9.86
C GLN A 139 -15.12 -9.09 8.93
N ARG A 140 -14.17 -9.91 9.39
CA ARG A 140 -13.62 -11.08 8.71
C ARG A 140 -12.99 -12.03 9.73
N ASP A 141 -12.71 -13.28 9.37
CA ASP A 141 -12.01 -14.22 10.25
C ASP A 141 -10.62 -13.68 10.65
N ASN A 142 -10.26 -13.79 11.93
CA ASN A 142 -8.99 -13.27 12.49
C ASN A 142 -7.72 -13.94 11.93
N ASN A 143 -7.84 -15.01 11.13
CA ASN A 143 -6.73 -15.63 10.38
C ASN A 143 -6.61 -15.13 8.93
N GLN A 144 -7.60 -14.36 8.45
CA GLN A 144 -7.63 -13.75 7.11
C GLN A 144 -7.24 -12.26 7.12
N TYR A 145 -6.96 -11.65 8.27
CA TYR A 145 -6.46 -10.27 8.33
C TYR A 145 -5.44 -10.03 9.44
N THR A 146 -4.72 -8.90 9.34
CA THR A 146 -3.81 -8.37 10.35
C THR A 146 -3.89 -6.83 10.36
N ILE A 147 -3.70 -6.22 11.53
CA ILE A 147 -3.53 -4.77 11.70
C ILE A 147 -2.07 -4.52 12.12
N ASN A 148 -1.45 -3.43 11.68
CA ASN A 148 -0.05 -3.13 12.00
C ASN A 148 0.13 -2.54 13.41
N PRO A 149 1.36 -2.51 13.97
CA PRO A 149 1.64 -1.88 15.27
C PRO A 149 1.10 -0.45 15.42
N SER A 150 1.25 0.40 14.40
CA SER A 150 0.73 1.78 14.43
C SER A 150 -0.78 1.90 14.16
N LYS A 151 -1.49 0.80 13.88
CA LYS A 151 -2.92 0.72 13.54
C LYS A 151 -3.43 1.64 12.41
N ASP A 152 -2.55 2.19 11.58
CA ASP A 152 -2.91 3.02 10.41
C ASP A 152 -3.13 2.19 9.12
N LYS A 153 -2.81 0.88 9.17
CA LYS A 153 -2.91 -0.06 8.05
C LYS A 153 -3.45 -1.41 8.48
N ALA A 154 -4.11 -2.10 7.55
CA ALA A 154 -4.45 -3.50 7.68
C ALA A 154 -4.06 -4.27 6.42
N VAL A 155 -3.87 -5.58 6.53
CA VAL A 155 -3.74 -6.47 5.38
C VAL A 155 -4.80 -7.55 5.46
N ILE A 156 -5.47 -7.81 4.34
CA ILE A 156 -6.44 -8.89 4.17
C ILE A 156 -5.90 -9.92 3.18
N LEU A 157 -6.10 -11.20 3.50
CA LEU A 157 -5.99 -12.31 2.57
C LEU A 157 -7.33 -12.46 1.82
N ASP A 158 -7.35 -12.07 0.54
CA ASP A 158 -8.42 -12.51 -0.35
C ASP A 158 -8.14 -13.95 -0.79
N VAL A 159 -8.77 -14.89 -0.07
CA VAL A 159 -8.65 -16.34 -0.31
C VAL A 159 -9.13 -16.74 -1.71
N LYS A 160 -10.09 -16.02 -2.31
CA LYS A 160 -10.66 -16.37 -3.63
C LYS A 160 -9.70 -16.04 -4.77
N THR A 161 -8.94 -14.95 -4.65
CA THR A 161 -7.97 -14.51 -5.67
C THR A 161 -6.51 -14.81 -5.30
N GLN A 162 -6.27 -15.39 -4.10
CA GLN A 162 -4.97 -15.54 -3.45
C GLN A 162 -4.16 -14.25 -3.46
N SER A 163 -4.78 -13.17 -2.95
CA SER A 163 -4.21 -11.82 -3.01
C SER A 163 -3.98 -11.22 -1.62
N ILE A 164 -2.89 -10.46 -1.49
CA ILE A 164 -2.54 -9.67 -0.32
C ILE A 164 -3.08 -8.26 -0.53
N VAL A 165 -4.15 -7.87 0.16
CA VAL A 165 -4.81 -6.58 0.00
C VAL A 165 -4.45 -5.67 1.16
N LEU A 166 -3.69 -4.60 0.88
CA LEU A 166 -3.38 -3.54 1.85
C LEU A 166 -4.54 -2.55 1.92
N LEU A 167 -5.00 -2.27 3.13
CA LEU A 167 -5.95 -1.21 3.47
C LEU A 167 -5.22 -0.14 4.28
N GLN A 168 -5.60 1.12 4.11
CA GLN A 168 -5.08 2.24 4.91
C GLN A 168 -6.22 3.07 5.51
N ILE A 169 -5.91 3.81 6.58
CA ILE A 169 -6.87 4.60 7.36
C ILE A 169 -7.56 5.73 6.58
N ASP A 170 -7.02 6.09 5.41
CA ASP A 170 -7.58 7.07 4.47
C ASP A 170 -8.66 6.49 3.52
N GLY A 171 -8.99 5.20 3.66
CA GLY A 171 -9.92 4.49 2.78
C GLY A 171 -9.27 3.89 1.52
N SER A 172 -7.97 4.08 1.30
CA SER A 172 -7.29 3.52 0.13
C SER A 172 -7.07 2.00 0.22
N VAL A 173 -7.16 1.36 -0.94
CA VAL A 173 -6.97 -0.09 -1.14
C VAL A 173 -5.83 -0.29 -2.14
N THR A 174 -4.96 -1.27 -1.92
CA THR A 174 -3.92 -1.65 -2.89
C THR A 174 -3.67 -3.15 -2.82
N ASP A 175 -3.80 -3.86 -3.94
CA ASP A 175 -3.26 -5.21 -4.07
C ASP A 175 -1.71 -5.14 -4.08
N ILE A 176 -1.09 -5.84 -3.14
CA ILE A 176 0.37 -5.93 -2.95
C ILE A 176 0.86 -7.38 -3.09
N THR A 177 0.19 -8.15 -3.94
CA THR A 177 0.61 -9.50 -4.36
C THR A 177 1.72 -9.43 -5.41
N ASP A 178 2.67 -10.36 -5.37
CA ASP A 178 3.57 -10.57 -6.51
C ASP A 178 2.80 -11.25 -7.64
N GLU A 179 2.38 -10.49 -8.66
CA GLU A 179 1.63 -11.02 -9.81
C GLU A 179 2.45 -12.02 -10.65
N SER A 180 3.79 -11.97 -10.63
CA SER A 180 4.58 -12.87 -11.47
C SER A 180 5.99 -13.19 -10.97
N TYR A 181 6.23 -14.47 -10.70
CA TYR A 181 7.54 -14.95 -10.32
C TYR A 181 8.49 -15.08 -11.53
N LYS A 182 9.61 -14.34 -11.49
CA LYS A 182 10.70 -14.48 -12.47
C LYS A 182 11.80 -15.43 -11.99
N SER A 183 11.86 -16.61 -12.60
CA SER A 183 12.90 -17.60 -12.33
C SER A 183 14.32 -17.12 -12.68
N SER A 184 15.33 -17.76 -12.06
CA SER A 184 16.76 -17.49 -12.32
C SER A 184 17.18 -17.73 -13.78
N GLY A 185 16.45 -18.57 -14.52
CA GLY A 185 16.61 -18.77 -15.96
C GLY A 185 15.95 -17.69 -16.84
N GLY A 186 15.33 -16.67 -16.23
CA GLY A 186 14.69 -15.55 -16.91
C GLY A 186 13.22 -15.77 -17.32
N LYS A 187 12.72 -17.02 -17.30
CA LYS A 187 11.30 -17.34 -17.54
C LYS A 187 10.43 -16.78 -16.42
N VAL A 188 9.35 -16.13 -16.81
CA VAL A 188 8.29 -15.60 -15.94
C VAL A 188 7.15 -16.62 -15.83
N TYR A 189 6.50 -16.65 -14.67
CA TYR A 189 5.29 -17.41 -14.37
C TYR A 189 4.30 -16.45 -13.69
N THR A 190 3.10 -16.27 -14.22
CA THR A 190 2.07 -15.40 -13.60
C THR A 190 1.24 -16.16 -12.56
N LYS A 191 0.68 -15.44 -11.59
CA LYS A 191 -0.23 -15.97 -10.57
C LYS A 191 -1.39 -16.74 -11.20
N GLU A 192 -2.03 -16.13 -12.18
CA GLU A 192 -3.26 -16.58 -12.83
C GLU A 192 -3.05 -17.93 -13.53
N ALA A 193 -2.01 -18.03 -14.37
CA ALA A 193 -1.72 -19.25 -15.13
C ALA A 193 -1.26 -20.42 -14.23
N ILE A 194 -0.66 -20.13 -13.07
CA ILE A 194 -0.27 -21.15 -12.10
C ILE A 194 -1.48 -21.63 -11.28
N ILE A 195 -2.37 -20.74 -10.86
CA ILE A 195 -3.61 -21.12 -10.16
C ILE A 195 -4.58 -21.84 -11.11
N GLU A 196 -4.71 -21.40 -12.36
CA GLU A 196 -5.54 -22.07 -13.39
C GLU A 196 -5.04 -23.50 -13.67
N SER A 197 -3.72 -23.68 -13.83
CA SER A 197 -3.14 -25.00 -14.11
C SER A 197 -2.95 -25.89 -12.87
N ASN A 198 -3.01 -25.32 -11.66
CA ASN A 198 -2.99 -26.03 -10.39
C ASN A 198 -3.81 -25.26 -9.34
N PRO A 199 -5.13 -25.50 -9.23
CA PRO A 199 -5.99 -24.80 -8.26
C PRO A 199 -5.63 -25.02 -6.79
N ASN A 200 -4.84 -26.07 -6.49
CA ASN A 200 -4.33 -26.36 -5.15
C ASN A 200 -2.98 -25.68 -4.86
N TYR A 201 -2.47 -24.85 -5.78
CA TYR A 201 -1.22 -24.10 -5.57
C TYR A 201 -1.42 -22.98 -4.56
N THR A 202 -0.55 -22.90 -3.55
CA THR A 202 -0.53 -21.77 -2.61
C THR A 202 0.39 -20.68 -3.14
N TRP A 203 -0.17 -19.76 -3.94
CA TRP A 203 0.53 -18.57 -4.40
C TRP A 203 0.83 -17.61 -3.24
N VAL A 204 -0.15 -17.42 -2.34
CA VAL A 204 -0.07 -16.60 -1.13
C VAL A 204 -0.98 -17.21 -0.05
N THR A 205 -0.52 -17.19 1.20
CA THR A 205 -1.37 -17.35 2.39
C THR A 205 -0.77 -16.67 3.62
N SER A 206 -1.59 -16.52 4.67
CA SER A 206 -1.22 -16.06 6.01
C SER A 206 -0.42 -14.73 6.10
N PRO A 207 -0.78 -13.65 5.38
CA PRO A 207 -0.06 -12.38 5.49
C PRO A 207 -0.13 -11.81 6.92
N LYS A 208 1.02 -11.44 7.50
CA LYS A 208 1.10 -10.87 8.86
C LYS A 208 2.18 -9.79 8.98
N PHE A 209 1.90 -8.69 9.67
CA PHE A 209 2.90 -7.63 9.86
C PHE A 209 4.08 -8.09 10.72
N ILE A 210 5.29 -7.70 10.29
CA ILE A 210 6.52 -7.72 11.10
C ILE A 210 6.71 -6.35 11.76
N ASN A 211 6.33 -5.27 11.07
CA ASN A 211 6.26 -3.88 11.55
C ASN A 211 5.49 -3.03 10.52
N ASP A 212 5.45 -1.71 10.69
CA ASP A 212 4.65 -0.79 9.86
C ASP A 212 5.11 -0.65 8.39
N ASP A 213 6.31 -1.12 8.03
CA ASP A 213 6.82 -1.20 6.63
C ASP A 213 6.80 -2.63 6.07
N LYS A 214 6.79 -3.66 6.92
CA LYS A 214 7.04 -5.05 6.52
C LYS A 214 5.91 -6.00 6.87
N LEU A 215 5.56 -6.87 5.93
CA LEU A 215 4.78 -8.08 6.20
C LEU A 215 5.54 -9.34 5.82
N ALA A 216 5.31 -10.41 6.58
CA ALA A 216 5.64 -11.79 6.22
C ALA A 216 4.44 -12.44 5.54
N TYR A 217 4.68 -13.35 4.59
CA TYR A 217 3.66 -14.21 4.00
C TYR A 217 4.24 -15.57 3.61
N VAL A 218 3.35 -16.54 3.40
CA VAL A 218 3.71 -17.93 3.07
C VAL A 218 3.27 -18.24 1.64
N THR A 219 4.08 -19.00 0.91
CA THR A 219 3.84 -19.36 -0.50
C THR A 219 4.63 -20.62 -0.88
N GLN A 220 4.21 -21.32 -1.93
CA GLN A 220 4.99 -22.42 -2.52
C GLN A 220 6.11 -21.90 -3.47
N LEU A 221 6.15 -20.59 -3.75
CA LEU A 221 7.20 -19.98 -4.57
C LEU A 221 8.59 -20.15 -3.95
N PRO A 222 9.62 -20.53 -4.74
CA PRO A 222 9.69 -20.47 -6.20
C PRO A 222 9.36 -21.79 -6.94
N TRP A 223 8.73 -22.77 -6.28
CA TRP A 223 8.57 -24.13 -6.82
C TRP A 223 7.12 -24.42 -7.21
N PHE A 224 6.91 -24.85 -8.45
CA PHE A 224 5.58 -25.15 -9.02
C PHE A 224 5.25 -26.66 -9.04
N LYS A 225 6.14 -27.49 -8.48
CA LYS A 225 6.08 -28.97 -8.48
C LYS A 225 6.69 -29.58 -7.21
N SER A 226 6.68 -28.84 -6.09
CA SER A 226 7.10 -29.36 -4.79
C SER A 226 5.99 -30.23 -4.18
N ASP A 227 6.34 -31.08 -3.22
CA ASP A 227 5.40 -31.93 -2.47
C ASP A 227 4.63 -31.10 -1.42
N GLY A 228 3.99 -30.00 -1.84
CA GLY A 228 3.33 -29.03 -0.97
C GLY A 228 4.28 -28.14 -0.14
N ASP A 229 5.58 -28.14 -0.43
CA ASP A 229 6.58 -27.41 0.37
C ASP A 229 6.29 -25.89 0.41
N LEU A 230 6.20 -25.36 1.62
CA LEU A 230 5.96 -23.93 1.90
C LEU A 230 7.26 -23.18 2.14
N TYR A 231 7.28 -21.92 1.73
CA TYR A 231 8.41 -20.99 1.82
C TYR A 231 7.96 -19.67 2.42
N LEU A 232 8.85 -19.09 3.23
CA LEU A 232 8.62 -17.82 3.90
C LEU A 232 9.17 -16.66 3.06
N TRP A 233 8.32 -15.67 2.79
CA TRP A 233 8.65 -14.46 2.06
C TRP A 233 8.30 -13.21 2.90
N GLU A 234 8.96 -12.10 2.57
CA GLU A 234 8.75 -10.77 3.15
C GLU A 234 8.45 -9.77 2.03
N TYR A 235 7.53 -8.84 2.27
CA TYR A 235 7.30 -7.67 1.42
C TYR A 235 7.56 -6.39 2.21
N SER A 236 8.27 -5.44 1.59
CA SER A 236 8.47 -4.08 2.11
C SER A 236 7.56 -3.08 1.38
N ILE A 237 6.63 -2.46 2.10
CA ILE A 237 5.60 -1.54 1.58
C ILE A 237 6.24 -0.30 0.93
N SER A 238 7.17 0.37 1.63
CA SER A 238 7.86 1.57 1.14
C SER A 238 8.70 1.34 -0.13
N LYS A 239 9.23 0.12 -0.28
CA LYS A 239 10.16 -0.26 -1.37
C LYS A 239 9.47 -1.00 -2.50
N LYS A 240 8.23 -1.44 -2.29
CA LYS A 240 7.42 -2.30 -3.18
C LYS A 240 8.21 -3.50 -3.71
N ASN A 241 8.87 -4.24 -2.81
CA ASN A 241 9.73 -5.35 -3.17
C ASN A 241 9.52 -6.60 -2.29
N TYR A 242 9.62 -7.77 -2.92
CA TYR A 242 9.51 -9.09 -2.30
C TYR A 242 10.91 -9.67 -2.00
N ILE A 243 11.03 -10.43 -0.92
CA ILE A 243 12.26 -11.11 -0.48
C ILE A 243 11.91 -12.52 0.03
N ASN A 244 12.33 -13.57 -0.69
CA ASN A 244 12.33 -14.92 -0.15
C ASN A 244 13.35 -15.01 1.01
N LYS A 245 12.90 -15.38 2.21
CA LYS A 245 13.75 -15.45 3.43
C LYS A 245 14.62 -16.72 3.48
N ASN A 246 14.49 -17.61 2.50
CA ASN A 246 15.17 -18.91 2.37
C ASN A 246 14.87 -19.89 3.52
N TYR A 247 13.76 -19.68 4.23
CA TYR A 247 13.19 -20.69 5.13
C TYR A 247 12.10 -21.48 4.41
N LYS A 248 12.05 -22.78 4.71
CA LYS A 248 11.20 -23.81 4.10
C LYS A 248 10.62 -24.70 5.20
N GLY A 249 9.38 -25.14 5.05
CA GLY A 249 8.80 -26.23 5.84
C GLY A 249 7.66 -26.94 5.10
N LYS A 250 7.03 -27.92 5.74
CA LYS A 250 5.68 -28.41 5.38
C LYS A 250 4.59 -27.56 6.02
N GLN A 251 4.85 -27.01 7.19
CA GLN A 251 3.95 -26.14 7.96
C GLN A 251 4.70 -24.86 8.35
N ILE A 252 4.12 -23.70 8.04
CA ILE A 252 4.65 -22.39 8.44
C ILE A 252 3.50 -21.58 9.04
N GLU A 253 3.65 -21.16 10.29
CA GLU A 253 2.63 -20.46 11.07
C GLU A 253 3.23 -19.23 11.76
N PHE A 254 2.43 -18.18 11.96
CA PHE A 254 2.88 -16.94 12.61
C PHE A 254 2.22 -16.74 13.97
N GLY A 255 3.03 -16.77 15.03
CA GLY A 255 2.63 -16.52 16.41
C GLY A 255 2.42 -15.04 16.69
N ASN A 256 2.81 -14.59 17.88
CA ASN A 256 2.64 -13.21 18.31
C ASN A 256 3.65 -12.27 17.62
N LEU A 257 3.27 -11.00 17.48
CA LEU A 257 4.23 -9.94 17.21
C LEU A 257 4.76 -9.42 18.55
N THR A 258 6.07 -9.49 18.75
CA THR A 258 6.75 -9.10 19.98
C THR A 258 7.67 -7.90 19.75
N GLU A 259 8.16 -7.27 20.82
CA GLU A 259 9.23 -6.24 20.75
C GLU A 259 10.48 -6.73 19.97
N THR A 260 10.73 -8.04 19.97
CA THR A 260 11.88 -8.63 19.28
C THR A 260 11.62 -8.95 17.81
N GLY A 261 10.36 -8.89 17.36
CA GLY A 261 9.91 -9.29 16.02
C GLY A 261 8.75 -10.29 16.02
N LEU A 262 8.38 -10.77 14.82
CA LEU A 262 7.27 -11.70 14.61
C LEU A 262 7.68 -13.15 14.88
N GLU A 263 7.00 -13.83 15.81
CA GLU A 263 7.15 -15.27 16.05
C GLU A 263 6.70 -16.06 14.81
N THR A 264 7.54 -16.98 14.36
CA THR A 264 7.28 -17.83 13.20
C THR A 264 7.68 -19.27 13.49
N TYR A 265 6.73 -20.20 13.39
CA TYR A 265 6.95 -21.62 13.61
C TYR A 265 7.07 -22.33 12.27
N ILE A 266 8.15 -23.08 12.08
CA ILE A 266 8.44 -23.80 10.84
C ILE A 266 8.67 -25.27 11.17
N ASP A 267 7.72 -26.12 10.80
CA ASP A 267 7.64 -27.52 11.22
C ASP A 267 7.80 -27.66 12.75
N GLY A 268 7.10 -26.80 13.51
CA GLY A 268 7.17 -26.69 14.97
C GLY A 268 8.36 -25.89 15.54
N ASN A 269 9.37 -25.55 14.73
CA ASN A 269 10.57 -24.85 15.19
C ASN A 269 10.37 -23.32 15.16
N MET A 270 10.37 -22.67 16.33
CA MET A 270 10.20 -21.23 16.46
C MET A 270 11.43 -20.44 15.95
N LYS A 271 11.16 -19.32 15.28
CA LYS A 271 12.11 -18.28 14.86
C LYS A 271 11.46 -16.91 15.02
N ILE A 272 12.26 -15.85 15.09
CA ILE A 272 11.79 -14.46 15.09
C ILE A 272 12.14 -13.82 13.74
N LEU A 273 11.26 -12.95 13.22
CA LEU A 273 11.47 -12.15 12.01
C LEU A 273 11.52 -10.65 12.31
N ASN A 274 12.42 -9.96 11.61
CA ASN A 274 12.79 -8.55 11.78
C ASN A 274 12.93 -7.86 10.41
#